data_AF-A0A1R1HZ12-F1
#
_entry.id   AF-A0A1R1HZ12-F1
#
_cell.length_a   1.000
_cell.length_b   1.000
_cell.length_c   1.000
_cell.angle_alpha   90.00
_cell.angle_beta   90.00
_cell.angle_gamma   90.00
#
_symmetry.space_group_name_H-M   'P 1'
#
loop_
_entity.id
_entity.type
_entity.pdbx_description
1 polymer ?
#
loop_
_entity_poly.entity_id
_entity_poly.type
_entity_poly.pdbx_seq_one_letter_code
_entity_poly.pdbx_strand_id
1 'polypeptide(L)'
;MTSKPTVAPTATPTPTRSQSQRPDYVRTVPYTMPGTHEFNGRLWFTACEDYSRTQRCRTNIWASQVVLKDGTFEVKTGWAFNNLTYLPFMAREAWAGNPLGHTAAWTAADGRKWRTECDTAATGRGGCRSYTMTTVYRATPKASGGYSFSQSNEWVFNNIVMFTS
;
A
#
# COMPACT_ATOMS: atom_id res chain seq x y z
N MET A 1 43.71 -12.68 44.54
CA MET A 1 42.71 -13.14 43.56
C MET A 1 42.49 -12.01 42.57
N THR A 2 42.90 -12.16 41.32
CA THR A 2 42.82 -11.10 40.31
C THR A 2 42.02 -11.65 39.13
N SER A 3 40.83 -11.09 38.89
CA SER A 3 39.93 -11.50 37.82
C SER A 3 40.41 -10.96 36.47
N LYS A 4 40.51 -11.86 35.48
CA LYS A 4 40.85 -11.54 34.09
C LYS A 4 39.60 -10.98 33.39
N PRO A 5 39.69 -9.88 32.63
CA PRO A 5 38.54 -9.37 31.89
C PRO A 5 38.30 -10.23 30.62
N THR A 6 37.06 -10.69 30.46
CA THR A 6 36.58 -11.42 29.28
C THR A 6 36.19 -10.41 28.20
N VAL A 7 36.84 -10.49 27.04
CA VAL A 7 36.50 -9.66 25.86
C VAL A 7 35.22 -10.19 25.22
N ALA A 8 34.22 -9.32 25.05
CA ALA A 8 32.97 -9.64 24.37
C ALA A 8 33.20 -9.86 22.86
N PRO A 9 32.55 -10.84 22.22
CA PRO A 9 32.71 -11.07 20.79
C PRO A 9 32.12 -9.92 19.97
N THR A 10 32.95 -9.32 19.11
CA THR A 10 32.56 -8.32 18.13
C THR A 10 31.61 -8.92 17.10
N ALA A 11 30.42 -8.35 16.96
CA ALA A 11 29.46 -8.74 15.93
C ALA A 11 30.01 -8.40 14.54
N THR A 12 30.23 -9.43 13.71
CA THR A 12 30.56 -9.27 12.29
C THR A 12 29.40 -8.57 11.57
N PRO A 13 29.62 -7.50 10.79
CA PRO A 13 28.57 -6.88 10.00
C PRO A 13 28.09 -7.86 8.93
N THR A 14 26.81 -8.26 9.00
CA THR A 14 26.15 -9.03 7.96
C THR A 14 26.13 -8.19 6.68
N PRO A 15 26.60 -8.70 5.52
CA PRO A 15 26.56 -7.94 4.28
C PRO A 15 25.11 -7.69 3.87
N THR A 16 24.70 -6.42 3.81
CA THR A 16 23.43 -6.00 3.21
C THR A 16 23.51 -6.29 1.71
N ARG A 17 22.93 -7.41 1.27
CA ARG A 17 22.78 -7.69 -0.15
C ARG A 17 21.95 -6.57 -0.78
N SER A 18 22.59 -5.75 -1.62
CA SER A 18 21.90 -4.76 -2.44
C SER A 18 20.76 -5.45 -3.19
N GLN A 19 19.56 -4.86 -3.14
CA GLN A 19 18.35 -5.41 -3.75
C GLN A 19 18.41 -5.43 -5.30
N SER A 20 19.52 -4.95 -5.87
CA SER A 20 19.81 -4.85 -7.30
C SER A 20 19.99 -6.19 -8.05
N GLN A 21 19.81 -7.35 -7.39
CA GLN A 21 19.94 -8.69 -8.00
C GLN A 21 18.63 -9.49 -8.03
N ARG A 22 17.48 -8.80 -7.98
CA ARG A 22 16.17 -9.45 -7.95
C ARG A 22 15.68 -9.76 -9.38
N PRO A 23 14.90 -10.84 -9.59
CA PRO A 23 14.47 -11.29 -10.91
C PRO A 23 13.86 -10.15 -11.73
N ASP A 24 13.95 -10.24 -13.07
CA ASP A 24 13.51 -9.25 -14.05
C ASP A 24 11.99 -9.02 -13.97
N TYR A 25 11.53 -8.30 -12.94
CA TYR A 25 10.17 -7.82 -12.84
C TYR A 25 10.02 -6.57 -13.71
N VAL A 26 9.24 -6.71 -14.78
CA VAL A 26 8.86 -5.58 -15.64
C VAL A 26 7.81 -4.73 -14.91
N ARG A 27 8.21 -3.51 -14.56
CA ARG A 27 7.32 -2.54 -13.92
C ARG A 27 6.32 -1.97 -14.92
N THR A 28 5.14 -1.64 -14.42
CA THR A 28 4.07 -1.03 -15.20
C THR A 28 3.42 0.12 -14.45
N VAL A 29 2.81 1.02 -15.21
CA VAL A 29 1.92 2.04 -14.68
C VAL A 29 0.60 1.40 -14.20
N PRO A 30 -0.08 1.98 -13.19
CA PRO A 30 0.38 3.10 -12.37
C PRO A 30 1.16 2.65 -11.13
N TYR A 31 1.07 1.38 -10.73
CA TYR A 31 1.37 0.98 -9.34
C TYR A 31 2.81 0.60 -9.04
N THR A 32 3.64 0.33 -10.05
CA THR A 32 4.99 -0.20 -9.84
C THR A 32 6.10 0.53 -10.59
N MET A 33 5.77 1.31 -11.62
CA MET A 33 6.71 2.16 -12.34
C MET A 33 6.88 3.52 -11.63
N PRO A 34 8.08 3.87 -11.11
CA PRO A 34 8.30 5.17 -10.47
C PRO A 34 8.06 6.34 -11.42
N GLY A 35 7.76 7.52 -10.86
CA GLY A 35 7.56 8.76 -11.59
C GLY A 35 6.09 9.18 -11.68
N THR A 36 5.86 10.26 -12.42
CA THR A 36 4.54 10.80 -12.72
C THR A 36 4.04 10.27 -14.06
N HIS A 37 2.80 9.82 -14.12
CA HIS A 37 2.22 9.19 -15.31
C HIS A 37 0.77 9.67 -15.52
N GLU A 38 0.39 9.89 -16.77
CA GLU A 38 -1.02 9.97 -17.15
C GLU A 38 -1.51 8.58 -17.56
N PHE A 39 -2.53 8.07 -16.89
CA PHE A 39 -3.08 6.73 -17.17
C PHE A 39 -4.57 6.70 -16.87
N ASN A 40 -5.37 6.20 -17.84
CA ASN A 40 -6.84 6.17 -17.79
C ASN A 40 -7.47 7.52 -17.42
N GLY A 41 -6.97 8.60 -18.01
CA GLY A 41 -7.50 9.97 -17.81
C GLY A 41 -7.23 10.56 -16.43
N ARG A 42 -6.28 10.02 -15.68
CA ARG A 42 -5.88 10.52 -14.35
C ARG A 42 -4.36 10.65 -14.26
N LEU A 43 -3.92 11.58 -13.43
CA LEU A 43 -2.52 11.76 -13.10
C LEU A 43 -2.16 10.89 -11.90
N TRP A 44 -1.08 10.14 -12.02
CA TRP A 44 -0.57 9.20 -11.04
C TRP A 44 0.87 9.56 -10.68
N PHE A 45 1.27 9.33 -9.43
CA PHE A 45 2.65 9.47 -8.99
C PHE A 45 3.04 8.27 -8.14
N THR A 46 4.10 7.59 -8.54
CA THR A 46 4.60 6.40 -7.86
C THR A 46 6.04 6.56 -7.45
N ALA A 47 6.34 6.24 -6.20
CA ALA A 47 7.70 6.19 -5.68
C ALA A 47 7.94 4.83 -5.02
N CYS A 48 9.10 4.22 -5.26
CA CYS A 48 9.43 2.91 -4.72
C CYS A 48 10.67 2.97 -3.84
N GLU A 49 10.64 2.23 -2.74
CA GLU A 49 11.67 2.19 -1.71
C GLU A 49 11.97 0.75 -1.31
N ASP A 50 13.21 0.48 -0.93
CA ASP A 50 13.59 -0.80 -0.35
C ASP A 50 12.76 -1.05 0.92
N TYR A 51 12.18 -2.25 1.04
CA TYR A 51 11.29 -2.58 2.14
C TYR A 51 11.51 -4.01 2.60
N SER A 52 12.30 -4.16 3.66
CA SER A 52 12.66 -5.47 4.21
C SER A 52 13.23 -6.38 3.10
N ARG A 53 12.65 -7.56 2.88
CA ARG A 53 13.07 -8.53 1.86
C ARG A 53 12.41 -8.31 0.48
N THR A 54 11.62 -7.25 0.31
CA THR A 54 11.02 -6.84 -0.97
C THR A 54 11.29 -5.35 -1.24
N GLN A 55 10.60 -4.76 -2.21
CA GLN A 55 10.52 -3.34 -2.45
C GLN A 55 9.05 -2.94 -2.39
N ARG A 56 8.77 -1.75 -1.87
CA ARG A 56 7.43 -1.22 -1.73
C ARG A 56 7.28 0.04 -2.57
N CYS A 57 6.22 0.12 -3.36
CA CYS A 57 5.86 1.31 -4.11
C CYS A 57 4.65 1.98 -3.47
N ARG A 58 4.76 3.29 -3.20
CA ARG A 58 3.62 4.14 -2.82
C ARG A 58 3.09 4.82 -4.07
N THR A 59 1.81 4.61 -4.36
CA THR A 59 1.12 5.27 -5.46
C THR A 59 0.17 6.33 -4.91
N ASN A 60 0.25 7.52 -5.46
CA ASN A 60 -0.70 8.60 -5.26
C ASN A 60 -1.41 8.90 -6.56
N ILE A 61 -2.63 9.42 -6.47
CA ILE A 61 -3.47 9.82 -7.59
C ILE A 61 -3.88 11.28 -7.42
N TRP A 62 -3.88 12.05 -8.49
CA TRP A 62 -4.43 13.40 -8.46
C TRP A 62 -5.96 13.33 -8.51
N ALA A 63 -6.61 13.73 -7.43
CA ALA A 63 -8.05 13.62 -7.29
C ALA A 63 -8.62 14.69 -6.36
N SER A 64 -9.93 14.94 -6.50
CA SER A 64 -10.70 15.69 -5.51
C SER A 64 -11.13 14.76 -4.38
N GLN A 65 -10.84 15.17 -3.15
CA GLN A 65 -11.19 14.48 -1.91
C GLN A 65 -12.13 15.36 -1.09
N VAL A 66 -13.11 14.74 -0.43
CA VAL A 66 -13.94 15.44 0.56
C VAL A 66 -13.32 15.21 1.92
N VAL A 67 -12.93 16.29 2.59
CA VAL A 67 -12.38 16.25 3.96
C VAL A 67 -13.39 16.87 4.92
N LEU A 68 -13.58 16.23 6.07
CA LEU A 68 -14.30 16.79 7.20
C LEU A 68 -13.28 17.46 8.13
N LYS A 69 -13.32 18.79 8.23
CA LYS A 69 -12.44 19.58 9.09
C LYS A 69 -13.30 20.50 9.95
N ASP A 70 -13.14 20.41 11.27
CA ASP A 70 -13.86 21.27 12.23
C ASP A 70 -15.39 21.26 12.02
N GLY A 71 -15.95 20.09 11.72
CA GLY A 71 -17.39 19.91 11.44
C GLY A 71 -17.85 20.38 10.05
N THR A 72 -16.94 20.90 9.22
CA THR A 72 -17.24 21.41 7.88
C THR A 72 -16.65 20.52 6.80
N PHE A 73 -17.43 20.28 5.73
CA PHE A 73 -16.96 19.57 4.55
C PHE A 73 -16.26 20.51 3.56
N GLU A 74 -15.05 20.16 3.18
CA GLU A 74 -14.28 20.85 2.15
C GLU A 74 -13.92 19.88 1.02
N VAL A 75 -14.07 20.32 -0.24
CA VAL A 75 -13.55 19.58 -1.40
C VAL A 75 -12.15 20.10 -1.70
N LYS A 76 -11.15 19.22 -1.65
CA LYS A 76 -9.75 19.54 -1.95
C LYS A 76 -9.23 18.72 -3.11
N THR A 77 -8.66 19.38 -4.10
CA THR A 77 -7.98 18.72 -5.21
C THR A 77 -6.48 18.67 -4.96
N GLY A 78 -5.88 17.50 -5.14
CA GLY A 78 -4.44 17.32 -5.01
C GLY A 78 -4.04 15.85 -5.05
N TRP A 79 -2.80 15.59 -4.67
CA TRP A 79 -2.29 14.22 -4.52
C TRP A 79 -2.95 13.52 -3.33
N ALA A 80 -3.65 12.43 -3.62
CA ALA A 80 -4.26 11.53 -2.66
C ALA A 80 -3.51 10.20 -2.64
N PHE A 81 -3.33 9.61 -1.46
CA PHE A 81 -2.83 8.24 -1.39
C PHE A 81 -3.81 7.28 -2.06
N ASN A 82 -3.32 6.41 -2.94
CA ASN A 82 -4.13 5.38 -3.57
C ASN A 82 -3.84 4.01 -2.96
N ASN A 83 -2.58 3.56 -2.99
CA ASN A 83 -2.21 2.27 -2.42
C ASN A 83 -0.70 2.13 -2.19
N LEU A 84 -0.35 1.09 -1.43
CA LEU A 84 0.98 0.51 -1.42
C LEU A 84 1.02 -0.75 -2.30
N THR A 85 2.15 -1.01 -2.95
CA THR A 85 2.39 -2.23 -3.73
C THR A 85 3.68 -2.89 -3.27
N TYR A 86 3.62 -4.14 -2.84
CA TYR A 86 4.80 -4.95 -2.51
C TYR A 86 5.16 -5.78 -3.74
N LEU A 87 6.37 -5.56 -4.26
CA LEU A 87 6.82 -6.12 -5.53
C LEU A 87 7.11 -7.64 -5.42
N PRO A 88 7.09 -8.37 -6.56
CA PRO A 88 7.23 -9.82 -6.59
C PRO A 88 8.68 -10.26 -6.44
N PHE A 89 9.25 -9.95 -5.29
CA PHE A 89 10.62 -10.32 -4.91
C PHE A 89 10.66 -11.28 -3.72
N MET A 90 9.48 -11.66 -3.22
CA MET A 90 9.29 -12.65 -2.18
C MET A 90 8.27 -13.68 -2.63
N ALA A 91 8.52 -14.94 -2.29
CA ALA A 91 7.55 -16.02 -2.47
C ALA A 91 6.37 -15.87 -1.49
N ARG A 92 5.24 -16.48 -1.81
CA ARG A 92 4.00 -16.35 -1.00
C ARG A 92 4.20 -16.91 0.41
N GLU A 93 4.97 -17.96 0.56
CA GLU A 93 5.27 -18.62 1.83
C GLU A 93 5.97 -17.66 2.80
N ALA A 94 6.76 -16.73 2.27
CA ALA A 94 7.40 -15.69 3.09
C ALA A 94 6.38 -14.67 3.67
N TRP A 95 5.13 -14.66 3.19
CA TRP A 95 4.02 -13.87 3.68
C TRP A 95 3.03 -14.68 4.55
N ALA A 96 3.29 -15.96 4.84
CA ALA A 96 2.30 -16.84 5.49
C ALA A 96 1.75 -16.30 6.82
N GLY A 97 2.57 -15.62 7.62
CA GLY A 97 2.15 -14.98 8.87
C GLY A 97 1.51 -13.59 8.73
N ASN A 98 1.41 -13.07 7.51
CA ASN A 98 0.91 -11.73 7.24
C ASN A 98 -0.42 -11.79 6.45
N PRO A 99 -1.53 -11.26 7.01
CA PRO A 99 -2.86 -11.33 6.37
C PRO A 99 -2.99 -10.50 5.09
N LEU A 100 -1.96 -9.75 4.71
CA LEU A 100 -1.88 -9.11 3.38
C LEU A 100 -1.54 -10.13 2.26
N GLY A 101 -0.98 -11.30 2.62
CA GLY A 101 -0.48 -12.29 1.65
C GLY A 101 -1.40 -13.49 1.38
N HIS A 102 -2.59 -13.52 1.98
CA HIS A 102 -3.57 -14.59 1.80
C HIS A 102 -4.99 -14.07 2.02
N THR A 103 -5.99 -14.74 1.45
CA THR A 103 -7.40 -14.36 1.60
C THR A 103 -7.79 -14.44 3.08
N ALA A 104 -8.19 -13.30 3.65
CA ALA A 104 -8.48 -13.17 5.08
C ALA A 104 -9.33 -11.92 5.35
N ALA A 105 -9.97 -11.86 6.52
CA ALA A 105 -10.56 -10.65 7.08
C ALA A 105 -10.19 -10.56 8.56
N TRP A 106 -9.81 -9.36 9.03
CA TRP A 106 -9.36 -9.17 10.40
C TRP A 106 -9.60 -7.75 10.88
N THR A 107 -9.47 -7.55 12.19
CA THR A 107 -9.39 -6.22 12.80
C THR A 107 -7.95 -6.01 13.26
N ALA A 108 -7.31 -4.95 12.78
CA ALA A 108 -5.95 -4.60 13.19
C ALA A 108 -5.93 -4.07 14.63
N ALA A 109 -4.74 -4.03 15.24
CA ALA A 109 -4.56 -3.53 16.61
C ALA A 109 -5.06 -2.08 16.81
N ASP A 110 -5.09 -1.29 15.74
CA ASP A 110 -5.63 0.07 15.73
C ASP A 110 -7.16 0.13 15.51
N GLY A 111 -7.84 -1.01 15.54
CA GLY A 111 -9.30 -1.13 15.39
C GLY A 111 -9.79 -1.09 13.94
N ARG A 112 -8.91 -0.85 12.95
CA ARG A 112 -9.32 -0.83 11.55
C ARG A 112 -9.70 -2.22 11.09
N LYS A 113 -10.85 -2.34 10.41
CA LYS A 113 -11.27 -3.60 9.77
C LYS A 113 -10.58 -3.70 8.40
N TRP A 114 -10.10 -4.90 8.10
CA TRP A 114 -9.37 -5.24 6.90
C TRP A 114 -9.99 -6.46 6.21
N ARG A 115 -9.84 -6.54 4.90
CA ARG A 115 -10.01 -7.76 4.12
C ARG A 115 -8.95 -7.86 3.04
N THR A 116 -8.52 -9.07 2.73
CA THR A 116 -7.62 -9.41 1.62
C THR A 116 -8.30 -10.45 0.74
N GLU A 117 -8.18 -10.28 -0.57
CA GLU A 117 -8.53 -11.29 -1.58
C GLU A 117 -7.28 -11.60 -2.42
N CYS A 118 -7.10 -12.85 -2.80
CA CYS A 118 -5.97 -13.29 -3.62
C CYS A 118 -6.44 -14.18 -4.77
N ASP A 119 -5.69 -14.19 -5.87
CA ASP A 119 -5.90 -15.08 -7.02
C ASP A 119 -7.32 -14.99 -7.62
N THR A 120 -7.92 -13.81 -7.51
CA THR A 120 -9.23 -13.43 -8.09
C THR A 120 -9.05 -12.72 -9.42
N ALA A 121 -10.15 -12.54 -10.18
CA ALA A 121 -10.13 -11.72 -11.40
C ALA A 121 -9.62 -10.29 -11.16
N ALA A 122 -9.84 -9.73 -9.97
CA ALA A 122 -9.34 -8.40 -9.61
C ALA A 122 -7.83 -8.38 -9.36
N THR A 123 -7.24 -9.49 -8.91
CA THR A 123 -5.83 -9.55 -8.48
C THR A 123 -4.92 -10.21 -9.51
N GLY A 124 -5.47 -11.07 -10.36
CA GLY A 124 -4.69 -12.01 -11.16
C GLY A 124 -4.11 -13.15 -10.31
N ARG A 125 -3.59 -14.19 -10.96
CA ARG A 125 -2.85 -15.25 -10.27
C ARG A 125 -1.52 -14.70 -9.74
N GLY A 126 -1.13 -15.10 -8.54
CA GLY A 126 0.16 -14.68 -7.95
C GLY A 126 0.13 -13.31 -7.27
N GLY A 127 -1.06 -12.83 -6.87
CA GLY A 127 -1.18 -11.58 -6.14
C GLY A 127 -2.37 -11.52 -5.20
N CYS A 128 -2.34 -10.53 -4.32
CA CYS A 128 -3.39 -10.20 -3.36
C CYS A 128 -3.70 -8.70 -3.40
N ARG A 129 -4.96 -8.35 -3.12
CA ARG A 129 -5.40 -6.98 -2.84
C ARG A 129 -6.03 -6.92 -1.46
N SER A 130 -5.64 -5.91 -0.69
CA SER A 130 -6.21 -5.65 0.63
C SER A 130 -6.96 -4.33 0.66
N TYR A 131 -8.04 -4.32 1.42
CA TYR A 131 -8.98 -3.23 1.58
C TYR A 131 -9.17 -2.92 3.06
N THR A 132 -9.43 -1.67 3.36
CA THR A 132 -9.78 -1.19 4.69
C THR A 132 -11.21 -0.69 4.73
N MET A 133 -11.95 -1.00 5.78
CA MET A 133 -13.25 -0.38 6.00
C MET A 133 -13.02 1.06 6.48
N THR A 134 -13.56 2.02 5.76
CA THR A 134 -13.43 3.44 6.09
C THR A 134 -14.74 4.18 5.84
N THR A 135 -14.96 5.28 6.57
CA THR A 135 -16.03 6.21 6.25
C THR A 135 -15.59 7.08 5.09
N VAL A 136 -16.27 6.97 3.96
CA VAL A 136 -16.06 7.76 2.75
C VAL A 136 -17.05 8.90 2.73
N TYR A 137 -16.56 10.11 2.46
CA TYR A 137 -17.37 11.29 2.24
C TYR A 137 -17.54 11.55 0.75
N ARG A 138 -18.78 11.76 0.31
CA ARG A 138 -19.13 12.05 -1.09
C ARG A 138 -19.72 13.45 -1.18
N ALA A 139 -19.36 14.15 -2.25
CA ALA A 139 -19.90 15.46 -2.58
C ALA A 139 -20.65 15.35 -3.92
N THR A 140 -21.95 15.58 -3.90
CA THR A 140 -22.82 15.54 -5.09
C THR A 140 -23.18 16.97 -5.49
N PRO A 141 -22.88 17.42 -6.72
CA PRO A 141 -23.25 18.76 -7.17
C PRO A 141 -24.76 18.99 -7.08
N LYS A 142 -25.18 20.17 -6.63
CA LYS A 142 -26.59 20.60 -6.65
C LYS A 142 -26.87 21.45 -7.89
N ALA A 143 -28.08 21.33 -8.43
CA ALA A 143 -28.53 22.15 -9.57
C ALA A 143 -28.50 23.66 -9.27
N SER A 144 -28.73 24.06 -8.02
CA SER A 144 -28.66 25.45 -7.54
C SER A 144 -27.24 25.94 -7.21
N GLY A 145 -26.21 25.12 -7.46
CA GLY A 145 -24.83 25.39 -7.08
C GLY A 145 -24.43 24.76 -5.74
N GLY A 146 -23.12 24.60 -5.55
CA GLY A 146 -22.53 23.93 -4.39
C GLY A 146 -22.74 22.40 -4.37
N TYR A 147 -22.52 21.79 -3.20
CA TYR A 147 -22.56 20.34 -3.02
C TYR A 147 -23.50 19.91 -1.90
N SER A 148 -24.11 18.74 -2.08
CA SER A 148 -24.70 17.93 -1.00
C SER A 148 -23.66 16.92 -0.56
N PHE A 149 -23.42 16.83 0.75
CA PHE A 149 -22.45 15.90 1.31
C PHE A 149 -23.16 14.70 1.93
N SER A 150 -22.61 13.50 1.71
CA SER A 150 -23.06 12.27 2.34
C SER A 150 -21.86 11.45 2.82
N GLN A 151 -22.12 10.50 3.72
CA GLN A 151 -21.10 9.58 4.22
C GLN A 151 -21.60 8.13 4.19
N SER A 152 -20.70 7.20 3.90
CA SER A 152 -20.95 5.76 3.89
C SER A 152 -19.71 4.99 4.36
N ASN A 153 -19.89 3.87 5.04
CA ASN A 153 -18.79 2.95 5.33
C ASN A 153 -18.55 2.04 4.12
N GLU A 154 -17.35 2.09 3.55
CA GLU A 154 -16.98 1.37 2.35
C GLU A 154 -15.63 0.64 2.52
N TRP A 155 -15.47 -0.48 1.80
CA TRP A 155 -14.19 -1.15 1.65
C TRP A 155 -13.35 -0.44 0.60
N VAL A 156 -12.35 0.33 1.04
CA VAL A 156 -11.46 1.09 0.15
C VAL A 156 -10.16 0.33 -0.06
N PHE A 157 -9.72 0.25 -1.30
CA PHE A 157 -8.48 -0.40 -1.72
C PHE A 157 -7.26 0.26 -1.06
N ASN A 158 -6.31 -0.54 -0.57
CA ASN A 158 -5.16 -0.03 0.20
C ASN A 158 -3.82 -0.69 -0.15
N ASN A 159 -3.76 -2.00 -0.38
CA ASN A 159 -2.51 -2.70 -0.68
C ASN A 159 -2.63 -3.66 -1.87
N ILE A 160 -1.55 -3.81 -2.63
CA ILE A 160 -1.28 -4.94 -3.52
C ILE A 160 -0.07 -5.68 -2.98
N VAL A 161 -0.13 -7.01 -2.91
CA VAL A 161 1.04 -7.88 -2.73
C VAL A 161 1.19 -8.72 -3.98
N MET A 162 2.37 -8.70 -4.59
CA MET A 162 2.73 -9.57 -5.71
C MET A 162 3.75 -10.60 -5.24
N PHE A 163 3.63 -11.83 -5.68
CA PHE A 163 4.56 -12.91 -5.32
C PHE A 163 5.50 -13.23 -6.49
N THR A 164 6.72 -13.65 -6.17
CA THR A 164 7.59 -14.27 -7.18
C THR A 164 6.86 -15.46 -7.79
N SER A 165 6.91 -15.55 -9.12
CA SER A 165 6.41 -16.71 -9.88
C SER A 165 7.24 -17.96 -9.62
#